data_AF-A0A3R7NBV8-F1
#
_entry.id   AF-A0A3R7NBV8-F1
#
_cell.length_a   1.000
_cell.length_b   1.000
_cell.length_c   1.000
_cell.angle_alpha   90.00
_cell.angle_beta   90.00
_cell.angle_gamma   90.00
#
_symmetry.space_group_name_H-M   'P 1'
#
loop_
_entity.id
_entity.type
_entity.pdbx_description
1 polymer ?
#
loop_
_entity_poly.entity_id
_entity_poly.type
_entity_poly.pdbx_seq_one_letter_code
_entity_poly.pdbx_strand_id
1 'polypeptide(L)'
;MGGFLTKTLRRRLFEHSGTFGSFILANFTVLYFDAETLFVHAGLNEHFASMGVDRLNEETIKAIRMKDYRSPFLGAFGPLWTRKMIMDATNGRCANIRKLLSSMGAKRIVVGHTPQRSGHVELFCDDSVIAIDVGLSRWMYGNLAALELMVTSYTSESGVWKDVVMREITTSDTRRFQTLEESLNDPLLLEELNHAVEEYYHSSNRNPTEDIVGDL
;
A
#
# COMPACT_ATOMS: atom_id res chain seq x y z
N MET A 1 12.12 8.28 27.85
CA MET A 1 12.03 8.12 26.37
C MET A 1 13.31 7.45 25.91
N GLY A 2 13.24 6.38 25.12
CA GLY A 2 14.47 5.76 24.57
C GLY A 2 14.39 4.27 24.28
N GLY A 3 13.30 3.78 23.69
CA GLY A 3 13.15 2.36 23.33
C GLY A 3 14.09 1.87 22.21
N PHE A 4 14.89 2.75 21.62
CA PHE A 4 15.68 2.47 20.42
C PHE A 4 17.20 2.41 20.66
N LEU A 5 17.66 2.59 21.91
CA LEU A 5 19.08 2.74 22.28
C LEU A 5 19.92 1.48 22.02
N THR A 6 19.36 0.28 22.19
CA THR A 6 20.08 -0.98 21.95
C THR A 6 19.22 -1.99 21.21
N LYS A 7 19.87 -2.94 20.52
CA LYS A 7 19.19 -4.07 19.84
C LYS A 7 18.33 -4.87 20.82
N THR A 8 18.85 -5.14 22.02
CA THR A 8 18.16 -5.90 23.06
C THR A 8 16.89 -5.19 23.55
N LEU A 9 16.97 -3.88 23.79
CA LEU A 9 15.82 -3.10 24.23
C LEU A 9 14.75 -3.03 23.13
N ARG A 10 15.15 -2.80 21.88
CA ARG A 10 14.22 -2.84 20.73
C ARG A 10 13.52 -4.19 20.64
N ARG A 11 14.26 -5.30 20.69
CA ARG A 11 13.67 -6.64 20.65
C ARG A 11 12.63 -6.82 21.74
N ARG A 12 12.97 -6.49 22.99
CA ARG A 12 12.05 -6.61 24.13
C ARG A 12 10.79 -5.75 23.98
N LEU A 13 10.89 -4.54 23.43
CA LEU A 13 9.74 -3.64 23.27
C LEU A 13 8.81 -4.04 22.11
N PHE A 14 9.35 -4.65 21.05
CA PHE A 14 8.59 -5.10 19.89
C PHE A 14 8.16 -6.58 19.95
N GLU A 15 8.63 -7.35 20.94
CA GLU A 15 8.05 -8.67 21.28
C GLU A 15 6.55 -8.53 21.59
N HIS A 16 5.77 -9.61 21.40
CA HIS A 16 4.30 -9.58 21.53
C HIS A 16 3.80 -9.02 22.87
N SER A 17 4.55 -9.25 23.96
CA SER A 17 4.25 -8.76 25.31
C SER A 17 4.94 -7.43 25.64
N GLY A 18 5.81 -6.92 24.76
CA GLY A 18 6.46 -5.64 24.90
C GLY A 18 5.51 -4.48 24.58
N THR A 19 5.77 -3.30 25.12
CA THR A 19 4.88 -2.13 25.01
C THR A 19 4.50 -1.78 23.56
N PHE A 20 5.44 -1.84 22.62
CA PHE A 20 5.16 -1.55 21.21
C PHE A 20 4.51 -2.73 20.50
N GLY A 21 5.00 -3.96 20.74
CA GLY A 21 4.42 -5.15 20.13
C GLY A 21 2.97 -5.36 20.54
N SER A 22 2.64 -5.21 21.83
CA SER A 22 1.26 -5.30 22.32
C SER A 22 0.37 -4.20 21.76
N PHE A 23 0.90 -2.96 21.66
CA PHE A 23 0.16 -1.84 21.08
C PHE A 23 -0.15 -2.07 19.60
N ILE A 24 0.84 -2.48 18.80
CA ILE A 24 0.67 -2.80 17.38
C ILE A 24 -0.35 -3.92 17.22
N LEU A 25 -0.21 -5.03 17.95
CA LEU A 25 -1.13 -6.17 17.86
C LEU A 25 -2.58 -5.86 18.27
N ALA A 26 -2.81 -4.78 19.02
CA ALA A 26 -4.13 -4.36 19.47
C ALA A 26 -4.77 -3.29 18.55
N ASN A 27 -3.98 -2.52 17.81
CA ASN A 27 -4.47 -1.34 17.09
C ASN A 27 -4.16 -1.35 15.57
N PHE A 28 -3.27 -2.23 15.12
CA PHE A 28 -2.86 -2.24 13.72
C PHE A 28 -3.95 -2.84 12.82
N THR A 29 -4.30 -2.09 11.78
CA THR A 29 -5.13 -2.53 10.66
C THR A 29 -4.28 -2.49 9.39
N VAL A 30 -4.39 -3.54 8.59
CA VAL A 30 -3.72 -3.69 7.29
C VAL A 30 -4.48 -2.92 6.22
N LEU A 31 -5.82 -3.05 6.23
CA LEU A 31 -6.72 -2.37 5.33
C LEU A 31 -7.74 -1.57 6.14
N TYR A 32 -7.89 -0.29 5.81
CA TYR A 32 -8.91 0.59 6.38
C TYR A 32 -9.79 1.15 5.27
N PHE A 33 -11.09 1.32 5.54
CA PHE A 33 -12.06 1.80 4.56
C PHE A 33 -12.93 2.90 5.16
N ASP A 34 -12.88 4.10 4.58
CA ASP A 34 -13.80 5.19 4.88
C ASP A 34 -13.95 6.13 3.67
N ALA A 35 -15.10 6.77 3.55
CA ALA A 35 -15.40 7.75 2.50
C ALA A 35 -15.06 7.25 1.09
N GLU A 36 -15.44 5.99 0.80
CA GLU A 36 -15.15 5.29 -0.46
C GLU A 36 -13.63 5.22 -0.77
N THR A 37 -12.79 5.29 0.26
CA THR A 37 -11.33 5.32 0.20
C THR A 37 -10.76 4.15 0.99
N LEU A 38 -9.97 3.32 0.32
CA LEU A 38 -9.17 2.30 0.98
C LEU A 38 -7.79 2.86 1.36
N PHE A 39 -7.26 2.44 2.49
CA PHE A 39 -5.90 2.75 2.92
C PHE A 39 -5.18 1.43 3.21
N VAL A 40 -4.04 1.22 2.55
CA VAL A 40 -3.21 0.04 2.70
C VAL A 40 -1.75 0.41 2.48
N HIS A 41 -0.80 -0.32 3.10
CA HIS A 41 0.60 0.06 2.99
C HIS A 41 1.14 -0.04 1.56
N ALA A 42 0.88 -1.12 0.82
CA ALA A 42 1.50 -1.34 -0.49
C ALA A 42 0.51 -1.51 -1.65
N GLY A 43 -0.57 -2.26 -1.45
CA GLY A 43 -1.62 -2.44 -2.46
C GLY A 43 -2.52 -3.63 -2.18
N LEU A 44 -3.40 -3.95 -3.14
CA LEU A 44 -4.27 -5.12 -3.08
C LEU A 44 -4.26 -5.88 -4.40
N ASN A 45 -4.44 -7.20 -4.31
CA ASN A 45 -4.77 -8.04 -5.44
C ASN A 45 -6.19 -8.61 -5.25
N GLU A 46 -6.72 -9.28 -6.27
CA GLU A 46 -8.09 -9.81 -6.26
C GLU A 46 -8.35 -10.78 -5.10
N HIS A 47 -7.35 -11.61 -4.74
CA HIS A 47 -7.47 -12.54 -3.61
C HIS A 47 -7.74 -11.80 -2.30
N PHE A 48 -6.91 -10.80 -1.96
CA PHE A 48 -7.08 -10.05 -0.72
C PHE A 48 -8.31 -9.14 -0.75
N ALA A 49 -8.62 -8.54 -1.90
CA ALA A 49 -9.82 -7.72 -2.06
C ALA A 49 -11.11 -8.53 -1.79
N SER A 50 -11.17 -9.78 -2.28
CA SER A 50 -12.32 -10.67 -2.08
C SER A 50 -12.57 -11.08 -0.61
N MET A 51 -11.57 -10.92 0.27
CA MET A 51 -11.73 -11.23 1.69
C MET A 51 -12.52 -10.17 2.44
N GLY A 52 -12.57 -8.94 1.93
CA GLY A 52 -13.10 -7.78 2.66
C GLY A 52 -12.16 -7.29 3.77
N VAL A 53 -12.51 -6.12 4.32
CA VAL A 53 -11.67 -5.39 5.29
C VAL A 53 -11.46 -6.18 6.58
N ASP A 54 -12.55 -6.67 7.19
CA ASP A 54 -12.50 -7.30 8.51
C ASP A 54 -11.69 -8.59 8.51
N ARG A 55 -12.01 -9.51 7.58
CA ARG A 55 -11.34 -10.81 7.50
C ARG A 55 -9.85 -10.69 7.16
N LEU A 56 -9.49 -9.74 6.29
CA LEU A 56 -8.10 -9.49 5.93
C LEU A 56 -7.29 -9.01 7.16
N ASN A 57 -7.86 -8.10 7.95
CA ASN A 57 -7.25 -7.64 9.19
C ASN A 57 -7.12 -8.77 10.22
N GLU A 58 -8.19 -9.54 10.45
CA GLU A 58 -8.22 -10.64 11.41
C GLU A 58 -7.17 -11.72 11.09
N GLU A 59 -7.14 -12.21 9.84
CA GLU A 59 -6.21 -13.26 9.45
C GLU A 59 -4.75 -12.77 9.44
N THR A 60 -4.50 -11.50 9.12
CA THR A 60 -3.14 -10.94 9.22
C THR A 60 -2.66 -10.85 10.66
N ILE A 61 -3.49 -10.34 11.58
CA ILE A 61 -3.14 -10.28 13.01
C ILE A 61 -2.94 -11.68 13.58
N LYS A 62 -3.78 -12.64 13.20
CA LYS A 62 -3.64 -14.05 13.56
C LYS A 62 -2.31 -14.63 13.08
N ALA A 63 -1.92 -14.39 11.83
CA ALA A 63 -0.62 -14.81 11.31
C ALA A 63 0.56 -14.24 12.13
N ILE A 64 0.51 -12.95 12.48
CA ILE A 64 1.54 -12.32 13.32
C ILE A 64 1.58 -12.98 14.72
N ARG A 65 0.42 -13.18 15.36
CA ARG A 65 0.32 -13.79 16.71
C ARG A 65 0.87 -15.21 16.73
N MET A 66 0.58 -16.00 15.70
CA MET A 66 1.10 -17.36 15.53
C MET A 66 2.55 -17.41 15.06
N LYS A 67 3.16 -16.24 14.76
CA LYS A 67 4.50 -16.12 14.14
C LYS A 67 4.60 -16.89 12.82
N ASP A 68 3.49 -16.97 12.09
CA ASP A 68 3.45 -17.55 10.75
C ASP A 68 3.89 -16.50 9.72
N TYR A 69 5.20 -16.24 9.69
CA TYR A 69 5.78 -15.26 8.77
C TYR A 69 5.82 -15.73 7.31
N ARG A 70 5.44 -16.98 7.04
CA ARG A 70 5.28 -17.51 5.68
C ARG A 70 3.87 -17.31 5.14
N SER A 71 2.96 -16.82 5.98
CA SER A 71 1.60 -16.52 5.60
C SER A 71 1.55 -15.53 4.44
N PRO A 72 0.67 -15.72 3.44
CA PRO A 72 0.60 -14.84 2.27
C PRO A 72 0.27 -13.39 2.64
N PHE A 73 -0.40 -13.14 3.78
CA PHE A 73 -0.66 -11.78 4.28
C PHE A 73 0.62 -10.97 4.58
N LEU A 74 1.70 -11.67 4.93
CA LEU A 74 3.00 -11.09 5.29
C LEU A 74 4.07 -11.32 4.21
N GLY A 75 3.71 -11.99 3.11
CA GLY A 75 4.60 -12.29 2.00
C GLY A 75 4.75 -11.15 1.00
N ALA A 76 5.66 -11.30 0.04
CA ALA A 76 6.00 -10.28 -0.96
C ALA A 76 4.80 -9.82 -1.83
N PHE A 77 3.84 -10.70 -2.08
CA PHE A 77 2.61 -10.39 -2.83
C PHE A 77 1.46 -9.92 -1.92
N GLY A 78 1.71 -9.85 -0.61
CA GLY A 78 0.76 -9.44 0.40
C GLY A 78 0.46 -7.94 0.36
N PRO A 79 -0.61 -7.51 1.05
CA PRO A 79 -1.03 -6.11 1.05
C PRO A 79 0.00 -5.12 1.62
N LEU A 80 0.97 -5.64 2.38
CA LEU A 80 2.05 -4.87 2.99
C LEU A 80 3.34 -4.81 2.13
N TRP A 81 3.42 -5.51 1.00
CA TRP A 81 4.67 -5.65 0.25
C TRP A 81 4.55 -5.61 -1.28
N THR A 82 3.36 -5.84 -1.84
CA THR A 82 3.23 -5.86 -3.31
C THR A 82 3.52 -4.49 -3.91
N ARG A 83 4.24 -4.47 -5.04
CA ARG A 83 4.46 -3.25 -5.84
C ARG A 83 3.62 -3.23 -7.12
N LYS A 84 2.95 -4.35 -7.42
CA LYS A 84 2.15 -4.55 -8.63
C LYS A 84 1.09 -3.48 -8.86
N MET A 85 0.41 -3.00 -7.83
CA MET A 85 -0.65 -2.01 -8.01
C MET A 85 -0.11 -0.71 -8.59
N ILE A 86 1.01 -0.19 -8.07
CA ILE A 86 1.67 1.00 -8.62
C ILE A 86 2.22 0.71 -10.02
N MET A 87 2.88 -0.43 -10.22
CA MET A 87 3.37 -0.81 -11.55
C MET A 87 2.25 -0.91 -12.60
N ASP A 88 1.13 -1.52 -12.25
CA ASP A 88 -0.04 -1.62 -13.13
C ASP A 88 -0.62 -0.24 -13.44
N ALA A 89 -0.73 0.64 -12.43
CA ALA A 89 -1.22 1.99 -12.58
C ALA A 89 -0.31 2.85 -13.48
N THR A 90 1.00 2.83 -13.27
CA THR A 90 1.99 3.54 -14.11
C THR A 90 1.99 3.04 -15.55
N ASN A 91 1.70 1.75 -15.78
CA ASN A 91 1.56 1.16 -17.11
C ASN A 91 0.16 1.32 -17.72
N GLY A 92 -0.72 2.12 -17.13
CA GLY A 92 -2.06 2.38 -17.65
C GLY A 92 -3.04 1.21 -17.55
N ARG A 93 -2.74 0.15 -16.76
CA ARG A 93 -3.61 -1.02 -16.54
C ARG A 93 -4.74 -0.72 -15.54
N CYS A 94 -5.38 0.43 -15.71
CA CYS A 94 -6.34 1.00 -14.76
C CYS A 94 -7.71 0.28 -14.72
N ALA A 95 -8.10 -0.42 -15.79
CA ALA A 95 -9.39 -1.11 -15.84
C ALA A 95 -9.52 -2.18 -14.74
N ASN A 96 -8.47 -2.97 -14.52
CA ASN A 96 -8.47 -4.02 -13.50
C ASN A 96 -8.49 -3.43 -12.09
N ILE A 97 -7.74 -2.35 -11.87
CA ILE A 97 -7.70 -1.64 -10.58
C ILE A 97 -9.09 -1.08 -10.25
N ARG A 98 -9.72 -0.37 -11.19
CA ARG A 98 -11.07 0.20 -11.00
C ARG A 98 -12.12 -0.89 -10.75
N LYS A 99 -12.02 -2.04 -11.42
CA LYS A 99 -12.88 -3.21 -11.17
C LYS A 99 -12.69 -3.74 -9.74
N LEU A 100 -11.44 -3.90 -9.29
CA LEU A 100 -11.13 -4.32 -7.92
C LEU A 100 -11.70 -3.35 -6.89
N LEU A 101 -11.47 -2.05 -7.04
CA LEU A 101 -12.00 -1.03 -6.12
C LEU A 101 -13.53 -1.05 -6.07
N SER A 102 -14.18 -1.13 -7.24
CA SER A 102 -15.64 -1.20 -7.35
C SER A 102 -16.20 -2.43 -6.63
N SER A 103 -15.52 -3.59 -6.69
CA SER A 103 -15.93 -4.80 -5.97
C SER A 103 -15.89 -4.65 -4.44
N MET A 104 -15.12 -3.68 -3.93
CA MET A 104 -15.05 -3.34 -2.51
C MET A 104 -15.90 -2.13 -2.15
N GLY A 105 -16.67 -1.57 -3.09
CA GLY A 105 -17.42 -0.33 -2.88
C GLY A 105 -16.54 0.92 -2.74
N ALA A 106 -15.26 0.84 -3.16
CA ALA A 106 -14.32 1.94 -3.11
C ALA A 106 -14.22 2.66 -4.45
N LYS A 107 -14.02 3.98 -4.40
CA LYS A 107 -13.64 4.81 -5.54
C LYS A 107 -12.14 4.97 -5.64
N ARG A 108 -11.45 4.93 -4.49
CA ARG A 108 -10.05 5.34 -4.35
C ARG A 108 -9.29 4.40 -3.43
N ILE A 109 -7.99 4.27 -3.65
CA ILE A 109 -7.06 3.60 -2.73
C ILE A 109 -5.80 4.44 -2.54
N VAL A 110 -5.44 4.66 -1.27
CA VAL A 110 -4.22 5.33 -0.85
C VAL A 110 -3.19 4.26 -0.51
N VAL A 111 -2.03 4.32 -1.15
CA VAL A 111 -0.93 3.36 -0.98
C VAL A 111 0.40 4.05 -0.77
N GLY A 112 1.34 3.37 -0.11
CA GLY A 112 2.74 3.76 -0.01
C GLY A 112 3.64 2.66 -0.58
N HIS A 113 4.71 2.32 0.15
CA HIS A 113 5.65 1.21 -0.09
C HIS A 113 6.53 1.33 -1.35
N THR A 114 5.99 1.83 -2.46
CA THR A 114 6.71 2.12 -3.70
C THR A 114 6.97 3.63 -3.75
N PRO A 115 8.19 4.09 -3.46
CA PRO A 115 8.51 5.52 -3.47
C PRO A 115 8.30 6.15 -4.84
N GLN A 116 7.62 7.29 -4.87
CA GLN A 116 7.42 8.08 -6.07
C GLN A 116 8.66 8.95 -6.32
N ARG A 117 9.28 8.75 -7.48
CA ARG A 117 10.52 9.45 -7.88
C ARG A 117 10.35 10.96 -8.02
N SER A 118 9.13 11.40 -8.32
CA SER A 118 8.81 12.83 -8.37
C SER A 118 9.02 13.51 -7.01
N GLY A 119 9.02 12.75 -5.91
CA GLY A 119 9.00 13.30 -4.56
C GLY A 119 7.66 13.91 -4.17
N HIS A 120 6.62 13.69 -4.99
CA HIS A 120 5.27 14.18 -4.82
C HIS A 120 4.27 13.03 -4.68
N VAL A 121 3.11 13.33 -4.11
CA VAL A 121 1.94 12.46 -4.19
C VAL A 121 1.54 12.31 -5.65
N GLU A 122 1.52 11.08 -6.15
CA GLU A 122 1.12 10.78 -7.52
C GLU A 122 -0.29 10.20 -7.59
N LEU A 123 -1.06 10.69 -8.56
CA LEU A 123 -2.42 10.26 -8.84
C LEU A 123 -2.40 9.46 -10.14
N PHE A 124 -2.91 8.24 -10.08
CA PHE A 124 -3.06 7.37 -11.23
C PHE A 124 -4.51 6.97 -11.43
N CYS A 125 -4.82 6.56 -12.66
CA CYS A 125 -6.11 5.97 -13.01
C CYS A 125 -7.30 6.88 -12.67
N ASP A 126 -7.24 8.14 -13.11
CA ASP A 126 -8.28 9.15 -12.84
C ASP A 126 -8.54 9.25 -11.32
N ASP A 127 -7.47 9.48 -10.57
CA ASP A 127 -7.45 9.63 -9.11
C ASP A 127 -7.91 8.41 -8.29
N SER A 128 -8.07 7.25 -8.94
CA SER A 128 -8.46 6.00 -8.27
C SER A 128 -7.33 5.39 -7.44
N VAL A 129 -6.07 5.67 -7.78
CA VAL A 129 -4.89 5.25 -7.00
C VAL A 129 -4.09 6.48 -6.61
N ILE A 130 -3.88 6.65 -5.31
CA ILE A 130 -3.13 7.76 -4.73
C ILE A 130 -1.87 7.19 -4.06
N ALA A 131 -0.72 7.42 -4.68
CA ALA A 131 0.57 6.96 -4.19
C ALA A 131 1.23 8.05 -3.34
N ILE A 132 1.33 7.82 -2.03
CA ILE A 132 1.77 8.84 -1.06
C ILE A 132 3.18 8.61 -0.50
N ASP A 133 3.87 7.54 -0.91
CA ASP A 133 5.25 7.33 -0.50
C ASP A 133 6.17 8.26 -1.30
N VAL A 134 6.48 9.41 -0.74
CA VAL A 134 7.40 10.38 -1.36
C VAL A 134 8.88 10.10 -1.02
N GLY A 135 9.19 8.98 -0.35
CA GLY A 135 10.55 8.70 0.11
C GLY A 135 10.97 9.57 1.29
N LEU A 136 10.13 9.65 2.34
CA LEU A 136 10.31 10.53 3.50
C LEU A 136 11.66 10.36 4.21
N SER A 137 12.15 9.12 4.27
CA SER A 137 13.42 8.80 4.91
C SER A 137 14.59 9.45 4.18
N ARG A 138 15.53 10.04 4.93
CA ARG A 138 16.80 10.56 4.38
C ARG A 138 17.65 9.50 3.68
N TRP A 139 17.44 8.23 4.01
CA TRP A 139 18.07 7.11 3.32
C TRP A 139 17.55 6.92 1.89
N MET A 140 16.32 7.36 1.63
CA MET A 140 15.64 7.24 0.35
C MET A 140 15.86 8.53 -0.45
N TYR A 141 14.94 9.49 -0.34
CA TYR A 141 15.01 10.77 -1.05
C TYR A 141 14.99 11.98 -0.08
N GLY A 142 14.45 11.80 1.13
CA GLY A 142 14.35 12.86 2.13
C GLY A 142 13.31 13.93 1.79
N ASN A 143 12.35 13.63 0.93
CA ASN A 143 11.24 14.53 0.62
C ASN A 143 10.26 14.61 1.79
N LEU A 144 9.50 15.69 1.90
CA LEU A 144 8.49 15.83 2.95
C LEU A 144 7.18 16.28 2.32
N ALA A 145 6.21 15.37 2.31
CA ALA A 145 4.85 15.61 1.86
C ALA A 145 3.83 14.86 2.72
N ALA A 146 2.58 15.32 2.69
CA ALA A 146 1.43 14.64 3.27
C ALA A 146 0.22 14.78 2.33
N LEU A 147 -0.64 13.77 2.33
CA LEU A 147 -1.96 13.83 1.68
C LEU A 147 -3.00 14.30 2.70
N GLU A 148 -3.70 15.39 2.38
CA GLU A 148 -4.90 15.85 3.06
C GLU A 148 -6.13 15.38 2.29
N LEU A 149 -7.06 14.71 2.99
CA LEU A 149 -8.36 14.30 2.48
C LEU A 149 -9.46 15.02 3.28
N MET A 150 -10.11 15.99 2.65
CA MET A 150 -11.24 16.70 3.25
C MET A 150 -12.55 16.00 2.85
N VAL A 151 -13.19 15.33 3.81
CA VAL A 151 -14.45 14.62 3.60
C VAL A 151 -15.62 15.48 4.05
N THR A 152 -16.48 15.88 3.12
CA THR A 152 -17.73 16.57 3.43
C THR A 152 -18.88 15.57 3.32
N SER A 153 -19.64 15.39 4.40
CA SER A 153 -20.79 14.50 4.43
C SER A 153 -22.10 15.29 4.37
N TYR A 154 -22.99 14.90 3.47
CA TYR A 154 -24.33 15.47 3.31
C TYR A 154 -25.37 14.41 3.58
N THR A 155 -26.33 14.70 4.45
CA THR A 155 -27.48 13.83 4.69
C THR A 155 -28.68 14.34 3.89
N SER A 156 -29.27 13.46 3.09
CA SER A 156 -30.48 13.73 2.32
C SER A 156 -31.53 12.65 2.56
N GLU A 157 -32.76 12.84 2.09
CA GLU A 157 -33.80 11.80 2.10
C GLU A 157 -33.39 10.52 1.36
N SER A 158 -32.46 10.65 0.38
CA SER A 158 -31.92 9.54 -0.40
C SER A 158 -30.73 8.81 0.25
N GLY A 159 -30.27 9.24 1.42
CA GLY A 159 -29.13 8.67 2.14
C GLY A 159 -28.00 9.68 2.41
N VAL A 160 -26.86 9.14 2.84
CA VAL A 160 -25.63 9.90 3.15
C VAL A 160 -24.72 9.93 1.93
N TRP A 161 -24.37 11.13 1.48
CA TRP A 161 -23.42 11.39 0.41
C TRP A 161 -22.11 11.92 0.99
N LYS A 162 -20.98 11.48 0.45
CA LYS A 162 -19.65 11.97 0.84
C LYS A 162 -18.95 12.56 -0.39
N ASP A 163 -18.47 13.78 -0.25
CA ASP A 163 -17.56 14.43 -1.19
C ASP A 163 -16.14 14.45 -0.60
N VAL A 164 -15.13 14.26 -1.44
CA VAL A 164 -13.74 14.19 -1.00
C VAL A 164 -12.87 15.09 -1.85
N VAL A 165 -12.27 16.10 -1.22
CA VAL A 165 -11.26 16.97 -1.82
C VAL A 165 -9.89 16.52 -1.35
N MET A 166 -8.96 16.36 -2.29
CA MET A 166 -7.61 15.87 -2.03
C MET A 166 -6.59 16.98 -2.26
N ARG A 167 -5.61 17.09 -1.36
CA ARG A 167 -4.52 18.07 -1.47
C ARG A 167 -3.20 17.48 -1.01
N GLU A 168 -2.14 17.75 -1.76
CA GLU A 168 -0.77 17.54 -1.27
C GLU A 168 -0.32 18.74 -0.42
N ILE A 169 0.25 18.44 0.75
CA ILE A 169 0.91 19.39 1.63
C ILE A 169 2.41 19.10 1.59
N THR A 170 3.23 19.99 1.03
CA THR A 170 4.69 19.83 0.99
C THR A 170 5.39 20.84 1.91
N THR A 171 6.65 20.59 2.23
CA THR A 171 7.49 21.53 3.01
C THR A 171 8.10 22.66 2.18
N SER A 172 7.77 22.72 0.89
CA SER A 172 8.50 23.50 -0.09
C SER A 172 7.60 24.38 -0.97
N ASP A 173 7.64 25.70 -0.99
CA ASP A 173 8.55 26.73 -0.45
C ASP A 173 10.08 26.53 -0.55
N THR A 174 10.60 25.36 -0.95
CA THR A 174 12.01 25.07 -1.27
C THR A 174 12.16 23.65 -1.86
N ARG A 175 12.14 23.51 -3.18
CA ARG A 175 12.36 22.21 -3.88
C ARG A 175 13.85 21.88 -3.96
N ARG A 176 14.20 20.59 -3.89
CA ARG A 176 15.42 20.03 -4.49
C ARG A 176 15.02 19.26 -5.75
N PHE A 177 15.66 19.58 -6.87
CA PHE A 177 15.58 18.78 -8.10
C PHE A 177 16.77 17.81 -8.10
N GLN A 178 16.53 16.53 -8.36
CA GLN A 178 17.56 15.55 -8.71
C GLN A 178 17.61 15.37 -10.23
N THR A 179 18.81 15.11 -10.75
CA THR A 179 19.08 14.97 -12.19
C THR A 179 18.88 13.54 -12.68
N LEU A 180 18.66 13.34 -13.99
CA LEU A 180 18.47 12.03 -14.64
C LEU A 180 19.65 11.05 -14.42
N GLU A 181 20.86 11.58 -14.28
CA GLU A 181 22.09 10.81 -14.08
C GLU A 181 22.18 10.23 -12.65
N GLU A 182 21.59 10.92 -11.67
CA GLU A 182 21.46 10.43 -10.29
C GLU A 182 20.40 9.32 -10.18
N SER A 183 19.33 9.37 -11.00
CA SER A 183 18.26 8.35 -11.03
C SER A 183 18.68 6.98 -11.56
N LEU A 184 19.78 6.90 -12.33
CA LEU A 184 20.27 5.66 -12.94
C LEU A 184 21.30 4.92 -12.06
N ASN A 185 21.93 5.62 -11.11
CA ASN A 185 22.86 5.03 -10.13
C ASN A 185 22.20 4.74 -8.79
N ASP A 186 20.87 4.83 -8.72
CA ASP A 186 20.11 4.65 -7.50
C ASP A 186 19.97 3.14 -7.15
N PRO A 187 20.59 2.65 -6.05
CA PRO A 187 20.45 1.26 -5.62
C PRO A 187 19.00 0.88 -5.31
N LEU A 188 18.12 1.85 -5.04
CA LEU A 188 16.70 1.60 -4.90
C LEU A 188 16.06 1.21 -6.22
N LEU A 189 16.40 1.85 -7.35
CA LEU A 189 15.93 1.44 -8.68
C LEU A 189 16.20 -0.06 -8.91
N LEU A 190 17.38 -0.53 -8.52
CA LEU A 190 17.77 -1.92 -8.68
C LEU A 190 16.95 -2.85 -7.77
N GLU A 191 16.66 -2.44 -6.53
CA GLU A 191 15.78 -3.19 -5.63
C GLU A 191 14.32 -3.21 -6.14
N GLU A 192 13.80 -2.09 -6.66
CA GLU A 192 12.48 -2.02 -7.28
C GLU A 192 12.37 -2.90 -8.53
N LEU A 193 13.39 -2.86 -9.40
CA LEU A 193 13.46 -3.69 -10.59
C LEU A 193 13.58 -5.17 -10.23
N ASN A 194 14.41 -5.52 -9.24
CA ASN A 194 14.54 -6.90 -8.79
C ASN A 194 13.21 -7.43 -8.25
N HIS A 195 12.51 -6.66 -7.41
CA HIS A 195 11.18 -7.04 -6.94
C HIS A 195 10.16 -7.13 -8.07
N ALA A 196 10.17 -6.20 -9.04
CA ALA A 196 9.30 -6.26 -10.22
C ALA A 196 9.53 -7.53 -11.04
N VAL A 197 10.80 -7.90 -11.21
CA VAL A 197 11.24 -9.08 -11.95
C VAL A 197 10.82 -10.36 -11.22
N GLU A 198 11.02 -10.43 -9.90
CA GLU A 198 10.52 -11.53 -9.06
C GLU A 198 9.00 -11.66 -9.19
N GLU A 199 8.27 -10.54 -9.18
CA GLU A 199 6.81 -10.52 -9.33
C GLU A 199 6.38 -11.06 -10.71
N TYR A 200 7.06 -10.63 -11.79
CA TYR A 200 6.81 -11.09 -13.15
C TYR A 200 7.05 -12.60 -13.31
N TYR A 201 8.17 -13.12 -12.83
CA TYR A 201 8.50 -14.55 -12.95
C TYR A 201 7.52 -15.43 -12.19
N HIS A 202 7.06 -15.00 -11.00
CA HIS A 202 6.07 -15.74 -10.25
C HIS A 202 4.66 -15.67 -10.84
N SER A 203 4.31 -14.57 -11.53
CA SER A 203 3.04 -14.51 -12.29
C SER A 203 3.07 -15.35 -13.56
N SER A 204 4.23 -15.46 -14.22
CA SER A 204 4.42 -16.22 -15.46
C SER A 204 4.43 -17.73 -15.22
N ASN A 205 4.71 -18.16 -13.99
CA ASN A 205 4.65 -19.56 -13.57
C ASN A 205 3.24 -20.02 -13.12
N ARG A 206 2.20 -19.18 -13.24
CA ARG A 206 0.80 -19.64 -13.21
C ARG A 206 0.39 -20.00 -14.64
N ASN A 207 0.38 -21.29 -14.96
CA ASN A 207 -0.13 -21.78 -16.24
C ASN A 207 -1.57 -21.30 -16.49
N PRO A 208 -1.88 -20.66 -17.64
CA PRO A 208 -3.24 -20.48 -18.10
C PRO A 208 -3.70 -21.77 -18.78
N THR A 209 -3.86 -22.86 -18.02
CA THR A 209 -4.45 -24.11 -18.53
C THR A 209 -5.12 -24.86 -17.38
N GLU A 210 -6.33 -24.47 -17.02
CA GLU A 210 -7.39 -25.36 -16.51
C GLU A 210 -8.71 -24.58 -16.38
N ASP A 211 -9.09 -23.85 -17.41
CA ASP A 211 -10.48 -23.46 -17.61
C ASP A 211 -10.70 -23.44 -19.12
N ILE A 212 -11.76 -24.13 -19.57
CA ILE A 212 -12.07 -24.49 -20.96
C ILE A 212 -11.37 -25.80 -21.40
N VAL A 213 -11.90 -26.94 -20.98
CA VAL A 213 -12.64 -27.92 -21.80
C VAL A 213 -13.16 -29.01 -20.84
N GLY A 214 -14.48 -29.11 -20.70
CA GLY A 214 -15.16 -30.09 -19.85
C GLY A 214 -16.64 -29.75 -19.75
N ASP A 215 -17.40 -30.28 -20.71
CA ASP A 215 -18.82 -30.05 -21.02
C ASP A 215 -19.82 -30.20 -19.85
N LEU A 216 -20.99 -29.55 -20.02
CA LEU A 216 -22.29 -29.74 -19.35
C LEU A 216 -22.53 -29.08 -17.98
#